data_AF-A0A1Q4YKY4-F1
#
_entry.id   AF-A0A1Q4YKY4-F1
#
_cell.length_a   1.000
_cell.length_b   1.000
_cell.length_c   1.000
_cell.angle_alpha   90.00
_cell.angle_beta   90.00
_cell.angle_gamma   90.00
#
_symmetry.space_group_name_H-M   'P 1'
#
loop_
_entity.id
_entity.type
_entity.pdbx_description
1 polymer ?
#
loop_
_entity_poly.entity_id
_entity_poly.type
_entity_poly.pdbx_seq_one_letter_code
_entity_poly.pdbx_strand_id
1 'polypeptide(L)'
;MIACVGLLAGALVAVASAAQAAPTRYEAESSPAVCSGSIDSNWPGFTGGGFCNGTNSTSGHVQFTVNAAAAGTATLGVRFANGTTTARPANLVVNGTTAQSPSFEGTGAWSTWVTKTLSVPVNAGSNTIRLNPTTSNGLPNIDHLDFEAGGTPQPQPPGGLVGWAAQAGGTTGGAGGTTVTVSTFADFRTQAQSAGAKTILVDGMLSGTGTVEISANKTIRGVGSTSGISGTTLNIEDMRPANVIIQNLNIRGKVGGDAIQIENATHIWIDHNTMSSTIEDDPDYYDGMLDITHAADYITVSWNVIRNHWKTSLVGHSDSNGGEDRGHLRVTYHHNWFDRTFERSPRVRFGETVHVFNNYYTNVNNNADSYAIASLMDAGLLVERNVFENVRQACWSASGYADSDPGRLVARDNSLTDSGPCEVNGTVAPIPYSYTADDVSTVKSSVTAGSGAGKL
;
A
#
# COMPACT_ATOMS: atom_id res chain seq x y z
N MET A 1 31.08 12.85 -56.37
CA MET A 1 30.73 12.90 -54.93
C MET A 1 30.09 11.58 -54.57
N ILE A 2 30.68 10.88 -53.61
CA ILE A 2 30.35 9.52 -53.16
C ILE A 2 29.57 9.62 -51.84
N ALA A 3 28.56 8.73 -51.69
CA ALA A 3 27.94 8.23 -50.45
C ALA A 3 27.08 9.22 -49.62
N CYS A 4 26.08 8.81 -48.84
CA CYS A 4 25.82 7.51 -48.23
C CYS A 4 24.33 7.42 -47.83
N VAL A 5 23.64 6.31 -48.14
CA VAL A 5 22.30 5.99 -47.60
C VAL A 5 22.51 5.10 -46.37
N GLY A 6 22.17 5.61 -45.18
CA GLY A 6 22.24 4.86 -43.93
C GLY A 6 20.97 4.02 -43.72
N LEU A 7 21.11 2.70 -43.75
CA LEU A 7 20.07 1.76 -43.32
C LEU A 7 20.10 1.68 -41.78
N LEU A 8 19.03 2.11 -41.11
CA LEU A 8 18.82 1.81 -39.68
C LEU A 8 18.10 0.46 -39.57
N ALA A 9 18.83 -0.58 -39.16
CA ALA A 9 18.24 -1.84 -38.71
C ALA A 9 17.79 -1.68 -37.24
N GLY A 10 16.48 -1.65 -37.01
CA GLY A 10 15.91 -1.71 -35.66
C GLY A 10 16.02 -3.14 -35.11
N ALA A 11 16.80 -3.33 -34.05
CA ALA A 11 16.82 -4.58 -33.32
C ALA A 11 15.53 -4.68 -32.47
N LEU A 12 14.67 -5.65 -32.79
CA LEU A 12 13.60 -6.08 -31.88
C LEU A 12 14.25 -6.73 -30.65
N VAL A 13 14.17 -6.06 -29.50
CA VAL A 13 14.47 -6.68 -28.21
C VAL A 13 13.21 -7.44 -27.79
N ALA A 14 13.22 -8.75 -27.95
CA ALA A 14 12.20 -9.61 -27.36
C ALA A 14 12.37 -9.57 -25.83
N VAL A 15 11.44 -8.94 -25.14
CA VAL A 15 11.36 -9.00 -23.66
C VAL A 15 10.80 -10.38 -23.32
N ALA A 16 11.68 -11.32 -22.98
CA ALA A 16 11.24 -12.59 -22.42
C ALA A 16 10.60 -12.30 -21.05
N SER A 17 9.31 -12.55 -20.91
CA SER A 17 8.66 -12.57 -19.60
C SER A 17 9.27 -13.73 -18.80
N ALA A 18 9.92 -13.42 -17.69
CA ALA A 18 10.34 -14.44 -16.74
C ALA A 18 9.06 -15.10 -16.19
N ALA A 19 8.91 -16.40 -16.39
CA ALA A 19 7.86 -17.16 -15.73
C ALA A 19 8.12 -17.12 -14.21
N GLN A 20 7.20 -16.51 -13.45
CA GLN A 20 7.24 -16.50 -11.99
C GLN A 20 6.90 -17.92 -11.50
N ALA A 21 7.85 -18.58 -10.83
CA ALA A 21 7.60 -19.89 -10.23
C ALA A 21 6.69 -19.73 -9.00
N ALA A 22 5.75 -20.67 -8.80
CA ALA A 22 4.94 -20.72 -7.59
C ALA A 22 5.84 -20.81 -6.33
N PRO A 23 5.39 -20.29 -5.17
CA PRO A 23 6.15 -20.41 -3.92
C PRO A 23 6.52 -21.87 -3.64
N THR A 24 7.77 -22.09 -3.26
CA THR A 24 8.25 -23.41 -2.85
C THR A 24 7.90 -23.63 -1.40
N ARG A 25 7.08 -24.64 -1.11
CA ARG A 25 6.72 -25.02 0.27
C ARG A 25 7.82 -25.85 0.92
N TYR A 26 8.11 -25.53 2.18
CA TYR A 26 8.94 -26.30 3.08
C TYR A 26 8.12 -26.67 4.31
N GLU A 27 7.70 -27.93 4.40
CA GLU A 27 6.97 -28.48 5.54
C GLU A 27 7.89 -28.52 6.78
N ALA A 28 7.41 -28.10 7.95
CA ALA A 28 8.25 -27.94 9.15
C ALA A 28 8.71 -29.28 9.75
N GLU A 29 8.02 -30.36 9.40
CA GLU A 29 8.31 -31.73 9.82
C GLU A 29 9.28 -32.48 8.91
N SER A 30 9.62 -31.93 7.75
CA SER A 30 10.40 -32.62 6.73
C SER A 30 11.74 -31.93 6.47
N SER A 31 12.79 -32.73 6.27
CA SER A 31 14.08 -32.21 5.82
C SER A 31 13.91 -31.40 4.52
N PRO A 32 14.51 -30.20 4.40
CA PRO A 32 15.64 -29.71 5.20
C PRO A 32 15.25 -28.79 6.38
N ALA A 33 14.01 -28.86 6.87
CA ALA A 33 13.61 -28.18 8.09
C ALA A 33 14.12 -28.91 9.35
N VAL A 34 14.30 -28.16 10.43
CA VAL A 34 14.70 -28.64 11.76
C VAL A 34 13.79 -27.98 12.79
N CYS A 35 13.09 -28.79 13.57
CA CYS A 35 12.27 -28.36 14.69
C CYS A 35 12.98 -28.67 16.02
N SER A 36 13.12 -27.70 16.91
CA SER A 36 13.58 -27.95 18.28
C SER A 36 12.37 -28.16 19.20
N GLY A 37 11.84 -29.38 19.12
CA GLY A 37 10.60 -29.81 19.77
C GLY A 37 10.17 -31.17 19.24
N SER A 38 8.86 -31.40 19.20
CA SER A 38 8.29 -32.58 18.55
C SER A 38 7.67 -32.22 17.21
N ILE A 39 7.60 -33.22 16.33
CA ILE A 39 6.68 -33.18 15.21
C ILE A 39 5.38 -33.84 15.69
N ASP A 40 4.33 -33.04 15.72
CA ASP A 40 3.01 -33.49 16.16
C ASP A 40 2.04 -33.50 14.98
N SER A 41 0.93 -34.23 15.13
CA SER A 41 -0.14 -34.33 14.12
C SER A 41 -1.54 -34.38 14.77
N ASN A 42 -1.65 -33.91 16.02
CA ASN A 42 -2.83 -34.07 16.89
C ASN A 42 -3.87 -32.95 16.72
N TRP A 43 -3.57 -31.90 15.97
CA TRP A 43 -4.53 -30.85 15.59
C TRP A 43 -4.87 -31.00 14.11
N PRO A 44 -6.14 -30.97 13.67
CA PRO A 44 -6.46 -31.05 12.25
C PRO A 44 -6.07 -29.75 11.50
N GLY A 45 -5.94 -29.84 10.18
CA GLY A 45 -5.81 -28.68 9.29
C GLY A 45 -4.39 -28.25 8.93
N PHE A 46 -3.35 -28.93 9.42
CA PHE A 46 -1.95 -28.80 8.97
C PHE A 46 -1.76 -29.40 7.56
N THR A 47 -0.61 -29.17 6.94
CA THR A 47 -0.20 -29.75 5.65
C THR A 47 0.89 -30.80 5.84
N GLY A 48 1.08 -31.69 4.87
CA GLY A 48 2.08 -32.74 4.99
C GLY A 48 1.75 -33.80 6.06
N GLY A 49 2.77 -34.26 6.78
CA GLY A 49 2.69 -35.34 7.77
C GLY A 49 2.56 -34.88 9.21
N GLY A 50 2.76 -33.60 9.50
CA GLY A 50 2.67 -33.04 10.84
C GLY A 50 2.98 -31.55 10.87
N PHE A 51 3.31 -31.02 12.04
CA PHE A 51 3.78 -29.66 12.23
C PHE A 51 4.81 -29.61 13.35
N CYS A 52 5.65 -28.58 13.35
CA CYS A 52 6.61 -28.34 14.42
C CYS A 52 5.90 -27.76 15.65
N ASN A 53 5.91 -28.53 16.74
CA ASN A 53 5.58 -28.06 18.08
C ASN A 53 6.90 -27.77 18.82
N GLY A 54 7.37 -26.52 18.69
CA GLY A 54 8.61 -26.08 19.31
C GLY A 54 8.57 -26.15 20.84
N THR A 55 9.72 -26.38 21.47
CA THR A 55 9.84 -26.33 22.93
C THR A 55 9.40 -24.96 23.49
N ASN A 56 8.66 -24.95 24.60
CA ASN A 56 8.29 -23.72 25.31
C ASN A 56 9.51 -23.14 26.02
N SER A 57 10.36 -22.46 25.25
CA SER A 57 11.64 -21.89 25.67
C SER A 57 12.07 -20.82 24.66
N THR A 58 12.91 -19.88 25.09
CA THR A 58 13.60 -18.95 24.17
C THR A 58 14.58 -19.64 23.22
N SER A 59 14.91 -20.91 23.47
CA SER A 59 15.72 -21.76 22.58
C SER A 59 14.91 -22.61 21.59
N GLY A 60 13.57 -22.62 21.72
CA GLY A 60 12.66 -23.48 20.96
C GLY A 60 12.36 -22.98 19.55
N HIS A 61 13.36 -23.05 18.67
CA HIS A 61 13.31 -22.62 17.29
C HIS A 61 12.77 -23.66 16.29
N VAL A 62 12.34 -23.16 15.13
CA VAL A 62 12.27 -23.90 13.87
C VAL A 62 13.24 -23.25 12.87
N GLN A 63 13.94 -24.06 12.08
CA GLN A 63 14.81 -23.57 11.01
C GLN A 63 14.47 -24.29 9.70
N PHE A 64 14.34 -23.52 8.62
CA PHE A 64 14.23 -24.01 7.26
C PHE A 64 15.53 -23.74 6.51
N THR A 65 15.90 -24.64 5.59
CA THR A 65 16.95 -24.38 4.61
C THR A 65 16.30 -24.24 3.24
N VAL A 66 16.39 -23.04 2.67
CA VAL A 66 15.74 -22.67 1.40
C VAL A 66 16.80 -22.36 0.35
N ASN A 67 16.43 -22.40 -0.93
CA ASN A 67 17.35 -22.11 -2.04
C ASN A 67 16.80 -20.99 -2.91
N ALA A 68 17.60 -19.94 -3.12
CA ALA A 68 17.27 -18.82 -3.98
C ALA A 68 18.13 -18.84 -5.24
N ALA A 69 17.51 -18.74 -6.42
CA ALA A 69 18.25 -18.76 -7.70
C ALA A 69 19.21 -17.56 -7.86
N ALA A 70 18.90 -16.44 -7.20
CA ALA A 70 19.71 -15.23 -7.16
C ALA A 70 19.65 -14.59 -5.76
N ALA A 71 20.63 -13.74 -5.45
CA ALA A 71 20.57 -12.90 -4.27
C ALA A 71 19.48 -11.83 -4.47
N GLY A 72 18.80 -11.44 -3.39
CA GLY A 72 17.69 -10.50 -3.45
C GLY A 72 16.86 -10.58 -2.18
N THR A 73 15.57 -10.32 -2.28
CA THR A 73 14.64 -10.56 -1.18
C THR A 73 13.72 -11.70 -1.54
N ALA A 74 13.36 -12.49 -0.53
CA ALA A 74 12.35 -13.51 -0.64
C ALA A 74 11.11 -13.14 0.18
N THR A 75 9.95 -13.55 -0.32
CA THR A 75 8.71 -13.55 0.45
C THR A 75 8.57 -14.88 1.17
N LEU A 76 8.24 -14.81 2.47
CA LEU A 76 7.99 -15.93 3.36
C LEU A 76 6.52 -15.96 3.74
N GLY A 77 5.83 -17.08 3.56
CA GLY A 77 4.52 -17.36 4.16
C GLY A 77 4.69 -18.35 5.31
N VAL A 78 4.72 -17.88 6.55
CA VAL A 78 4.80 -18.75 7.74
C VAL A 78 3.39 -19.13 8.16
N ARG A 79 3.00 -20.39 7.96
CA ARG A 79 1.70 -20.89 8.43
C ARG A 79 1.83 -21.41 9.85
N PHE A 80 1.00 -20.88 10.75
CA PHE A 80 1.10 -21.16 12.18
C PHE A 80 -0.27 -21.26 12.87
N ALA A 81 -0.29 -21.90 14.04
CA ALA A 81 -1.43 -21.91 14.95
C ALA A 81 -0.96 -21.56 16.37
N ASN A 82 -1.67 -20.62 17.01
CA ASN A 82 -1.48 -20.26 18.41
C ASN A 82 -2.83 -20.35 19.11
N GLY A 83 -3.15 -21.50 19.70
CA GLY A 83 -4.43 -21.71 20.38
C GLY A 83 -4.58 -20.96 21.70
N THR A 84 -3.62 -20.10 22.07
CA THR A 84 -3.69 -19.26 23.27
C THR A 84 -4.09 -17.83 22.91
N THR A 85 -4.39 -17.01 23.91
CA THR A 85 -4.62 -15.56 23.75
C THR A 85 -3.34 -14.73 23.88
N THR A 86 -2.21 -15.34 24.26
CA THR A 86 -0.94 -14.63 24.45
C THR A 86 -0.10 -14.72 23.18
N ALA A 87 0.36 -13.57 22.70
CA ALA A 87 1.26 -13.49 21.55
C ALA A 87 2.57 -14.26 21.81
N ARG A 88 3.09 -14.92 20.77
CA ARG A 88 4.35 -15.66 20.80
C ARG A 88 5.37 -15.01 19.86
N PRO A 89 6.04 -13.92 20.26
CA PRO A 89 6.98 -13.22 19.40
C PRO A 89 8.28 -14.00 19.16
N ALA A 90 8.90 -13.77 18.00
CA ALA A 90 10.15 -14.40 17.60
C ALA A 90 11.07 -13.44 16.84
N ASN A 91 12.38 -13.66 16.94
CA ASN A 91 13.35 -13.11 16.01
C ASN A 91 13.41 -14.00 14.77
N LEU A 92 13.15 -13.42 13.60
CA LEU A 92 13.37 -14.03 12.30
C LEU A 92 14.82 -13.82 11.90
N VAL A 93 15.60 -14.89 11.93
CA VAL A 93 17.03 -14.91 11.65
C VAL A 93 17.29 -15.51 10.28
N VAL A 94 17.93 -14.74 9.40
CA VAL A 94 18.35 -15.19 8.07
C VAL A 94 19.87 -15.27 8.01
N ASN A 95 20.40 -16.42 7.65
CA ASN A 95 21.85 -16.65 7.54
C ASN A 95 22.63 -16.24 8.81
N GLY A 96 22.04 -16.49 9.98
CA GLY A 96 22.63 -16.15 11.28
C GLY A 96 22.43 -14.70 11.75
N THR A 97 21.82 -13.84 10.94
CA THR A 97 21.53 -12.43 11.30
C THR A 97 20.04 -12.20 11.48
N THR A 98 19.62 -11.52 12.55
CA THR A 98 18.21 -11.15 12.73
C THR A 98 17.77 -10.17 11.65
N ALA A 99 16.81 -10.58 10.81
CA ALA A 99 16.23 -9.77 9.75
C ALA A 99 15.00 -8.99 10.23
N GLN A 100 14.15 -9.61 11.05
CA GLN A 100 12.92 -9.00 11.61
C GLN A 100 12.58 -9.62 12.98
N SER A 101 11.64 -9.02 13.72
CA SER A 101 11.12 -9.57 14.98
C SER A 101 9.58 -9.67 14.97
N PRO A 102 8.99 -10.60 14.19
CA PRO A 102 7.54 -10.76 14.10
C PRO A 102 6.89 -11.22 15.42
N SER A 103 5.68 -10.73 15.67
CA SER A 103 4.77 -11.26 16.70
C SER A 103 3.79 -12.27 16.11
N PHE A 104 3.53 -13.39 16.78
CA PHE A 104 2.54 -14.41 16.38
C PHE A 104 1.36 -14.42 17.36
N GLU A 105 0.28 -13.75 16.97
CA GLU A 105 -0.93 -13.58 17.80
C GLU A 105 -1.75 -14.86 17.96
N GLY A 106 -2.69 -14.87 18.90
CA GLY A 106 -3.63 -15.98 19.08
C GLY A 106 -4.49 -16.22 17.83
N THR A 107 -4.60 -17.46 17.38
CA THR A 107 -5.44 -17.89 16.24
C THR A 107 -6.81 -18.42 16.69
N GLY A 108 -7.10 -18.37 17.99
CA GLY A 108 -8.37 -18.80 18.59
C GLY A 108 -8.43 -20.29 18.94
N ALA A 109 -7.79 -21.16 18.16
CA ALA A 109 -7.66 -22.59 18.46
C ALA A 109 -6.40 -23.17 17.81
N TRP A 110 -5.87 -24.26 18.38
CA TRP A 110 -4.70 -24.96 17.82
C TRP A 110 -4.99 -25.68 16.48
N SER A 111 -6.27 -25.86 16.14
CA SER A 111 -6.73 -26.32 14.82
C SER A 111 -6.98 -25.19 13.81
N THR A 112 -6.82 -23.92 14.24
CA THR A 112 -7.00 -22.75 13.38
C THR A 112 -5.64 -22.24 12.94
N TRP A 113 -5.35 -22.44 11.66
CA TRP A 113 -4.07 -22.10 11.04
C TRP A 113 -4.20 -20.82 10.23
N VAL A 114 -3.28 -19.88 10.44
CA VAL A 114 -3.20 -18.63 9.68
C VAL A 114 -1.80 -18.46 9.12
N THR A 115 -1.69 -17.73 8.01
CA THR A 115 -0.38 -17.45 7.40
C THR A 115 0.04 -16.02 7.69
N LYS A 116 1.29 -15.86 8.16
CA LYS A 116 1.96 -14.57 8.31
C LYS A 116 2.98 -14.39 7.19
N THR A 117 2.81 -13.33 6.40
CA THR A 117 3.72 -13.00 5.31
C THR A 117 4.85 -12.09 5.81
N LEU A 118 6.10 -12.42 5.48
CA LEU A 118 7.31 -11.69 5.88
C LEU A 118 8.25 -11.55 4.67
N SER A 119 9.07 -10.50 4.64
CA SER A 119 10.06 -10.29 3.56
C SER A 119 11.47 -10.30 4.14
N VAL A 120 12.38 -11.07 3.56
CA VAL A 120 13.76 -11.20 4.07
C VAL A 120 14.83 -11.17 2.98
N PRO A 121 15.99 -10.56 3.23
CA PRO A 121 17.10 -10.63 2.29
C PRO A 121 17.65 -12.06 2.24
N VAL A 122 17.97 -12.54 1.04
CA VAL A 122 18.57 -13.86 0.78
C VAL A 122 19.77 -13.72 -0.16
N ASN A 123 20.76 -14.59 0.04
CA ASN A 123 21.88 -14.76 -0.87
C ASN A 123 21.48 -15.69 -2.03
N ALA A 124 22.21 -15.61 -3.14
CA ALA A 124 22.11 -16.65 -4.17
C ALA A 124 22.54 -18.00 -3.58
N GLY A 125 21.80 -19.05 -3.90
CA GLY A 125 22.00 -20.40 -3.37
C GLY A 125 21.30 -20.63 -2.04
N SER A 126 21.93 -21.41 -1.16
CA SER A 126 21.32 -21.88 0.08
C SER A 126 21.25 -20.78 1.14
N ASN A 127 20.11 -20.68 1.81
CA ASN A 127 19.86 -19.75 2.92
C ASN A 127 19.23 -20.48 4.10
N THR A 128 19.57 -20.07 5.32
CA THR A 128 18.87 -20.53 6.53
C THR A 128 17.86 -19.49 6.98
N ILE A 129 16.64 -19.93 7.27
CA ILE A 129 15.54 -19.11 7.79
C ILE A 129 15.11 -19.70 9.13
N ARG A 130 15.40 -19.01 10.24
CA ARG A 130 15.14 -19.52 11.59
C ARG A 130 14.22 -18.58 12.37
N LEU A 131 13.21 -19.12 13.03
CA LEU A 131 12.40 -18.38 14.01
C LEU A 131 12.89 -18.72 15.43
N ASN A 132 13.37 -17.71 16.16
CA ASN A 132 13.82 -17.85 17.54
C ASN A 132 12.83 -17.16 18.49
N PRO A 133 12.12 -17.87 19.38
CA PRO A 133 11.23 -17.23 20.35
C PRO A 133 11.96 -16.19 21.20
N THR A 134 11.31 -15.07 21.47
CA THR A 134 11.84 -14.05 22.39
C THR A 134 11.29 -14.18 23.81
N THR A 135 10.38 -15.12 24.05
CA THR A 135 9.79 -15.39 25.36
C THR A 135 9.87 -16.87 25.74
N SER A 136 9.73 -17.17 27.03
CA SER A 136 9.69 -18.55 27.54
C SER A 136 8.48 -19.35 27.07
N ASN A 137 7.48 -18.70 26.47
CA ASN A 137 6.34 -19.39 25.91
C ASN A 137 6.68 -20.16 24.62
N GLY A 138 7.84 -19.92 23.99
CA GLY A 138 8.24 -20.61 22.75
C GLY A 138 7.50 -20.10 21.49
N LEU A 139 7.67 -20.82 20.38
CA LEU A 139 6.96 -20.54 19.12
C LEU A 139 5.49 -20.97 19.19
N PRO A 140 4.61 -20.43 18.34
CA PRO A 140 3.37 -21.14 18.01
C PRO A 140 3.68 -22.48 17.30
N ASN A 141 2.65 -23.30 17.06
CA ASN A 141 2.81 -24.46 16.18
C ASN A 141 3.10 -23.94 14.77
N ILE A 142 4.18 -24.42 14.14
CA ILE A 142 4.56 -24.02 12.79
C ILE A 142 4.30 -25.19 11.85
N ASP A 143 3.45 -24.98 10.88
CA ASP A 143 3.07 -25.98 9.88
C ASP A 143 4.09 -26.02 8.74
N HIS A 144 4.21 -24.92 8.00
CA HIS A 144 5.16 -24.82 6.91
C HIS A 144 5.65 -23.39 6.68
N LEU A 145 6.68 -23.30 5.85
CA LEU A 145 7.18 -22.06 5.25
C LEU A 145 6.99 -22.13 3.73
N ASP A 146 6.13 -21.29 3.19
CA ASP A 146 6.12 -21.01 1.75
C ASP A 146 7.22 -19.98 1.44
N PHE A 147 8.10 -20.28 0.49
CA PHE A 147 9.27 -19.47 0.15
C PHE A 147 9.28 -19.13 -1.33
N GLU A 148 9.33 -17.84 -1.64
CA GLU A 148 9.42 -17.35 -3.00
C GLU A 148 10.66 -16.44 -3.13
N ALA A 149 11.70 -16.95 -3.78
CA ALA A 149 12.88 -16.19 -4.17
C ALA A 149 12.79 -15.77 -5.64
N GLY A 150 13.18 -14.54 -5.95
CA GLY A 150 13.09 -14.02 -7.31
C GLY A 150 11.74 -13.38 -7.65
N GLY A 151 10.79 -13.37 -6.70
CA GLY A 151 10.01 -12.16 -6.51
C GLY A 151 10.99 -11.04 -6.22
N THR A 152 10.78 -9.87 -6.81
CA THR A 152 11.32 -8.68 -6.16
C THR A 152 10.93 -8.77 -4.68
N PRO A 153 11.75 -8.31 -3.72
CA PRO A 153 11.16 -7.82 -2.47
C PRO A 153 9.89 -7.07 -2.86
N GLN A 154 8.79 -7.26 -2.13
CA GLN A 154 8.09 -6.03 -1.86
C GLN A 154 8.99 -5.25 -0.90
N PRO A 155 9.72 -4.16 -1.22
CA PRO A 155 9.69 -3.08 -0.26
C PRO A 155 8.23 -2.89 0.22
N GLN A 156 7.98 -3.29 1.46
CA GLN A 156 7.27 -2.33 2.27
C GLN A 156 8.03 -1.02 2.04
N PRO A 157 7.35 0.05 1.61
CA PRO A 157 8.02 1.31 1.49
C PRO A 157 8.85 1.54 2.75
N PRO A 158 10.06 2.10 2.69
CA PRO A 158 10.92 2.21 3.87
C PRO A 158 10.08 2.62 5.10
N GLY A 159 9.85 1.68 6.04
CA GLY A 159 9.04 1.88 7.26
C GLY A 159 7.66 1.21 7.37
N GLY A 160 7.09 0.64 6.31
CA GLY A 160 5.76 0.01 6.36
C GLY A 160 4.57 0.95 6.38
N LEU A 161 3.37 0.48 6.80
CA LEU A 161 2.20 1.36 6.89
C LEU A 161 2.46 2.43 7.97
N VAL A 162 2.61 3.67 7.51
CA VAL A 162 2.74 4.86 8.35
C VAL A 162 1.49 5.72 8.17
N GLY A 163 1.09 6.41 9.23
CA GLY A 163 -0.01 7.37 9.15
C GLY A 163 -1.30 6.93 9.80
N TRP A 164 -2.38 7.59 9.43
CA TRP A 164 -3.69 7.45 10.04
C TRP A 164 -4.29 6.05 9.89
N ALA A 165 -4.05 5.36 8.78
CA ALA A 165 -4.52 3.98 8.63
C ALA A 165 -3.83 2.97 9.58
N ALA A 166 -2.71 3.34 10.22
CA ALA A 166 -2.06 2.55 11.27
C ALA A 166 -2.67 2.76 12.66
N GLN A 167 -3.46 3.82 12.84
CA GLN A 167 -4.04 4.17 14.13
C GLN A 167 -5.27 3.32 14.46
N ALA A 168 -5.71 3.39 15.72
CA ALA A 168 -7.00 2.83 16.17
C ALA A 168 -7.28 1.37 15.76
N GLY A 169 -6.26 0.50 15.78
CA GLY A 169 -6.38 -0.91 15.39
C GLY A 169 -5.70 -1.26 14.06
N GLY A 170 -5.29 -0.25 13.29
CA GLY A 170 -4.50 -0.44 12.08
C GLY A 170 -5.32 -0.92 10.87
N THR A 171 -4.63 -1.18 9.77
CA THR A 171 -5.21 -1.67 8.52
C THR A 171 -4.42 -2.91 8.08
N THR A 172 -5.09 -4.06 8.02
CA THR A 172 -4.52 -5.36 7.69
C THR A 172 -5.09 -5.98 6.42
N GLY A 173 -6.12 -5.38 5.84
CA GLY A 173 -6.77 -5.85 4.62
C GLY A 173 -7.32 -7.27 4.78
N GLY A 174 -6.98 -8.12 3.80
CA GLY A 174 -7.37 -9.53 3.73
C GLY A 174 -6.48 -10.51 4.50
N ALA A 175 -5.60 -10.02 5.40
CA ALA A 175 -4.74 -10.88 6.20
C ALA A 175 -5.54 -11.92 7.01
N GLY A 176 -5.00 -13.14 7.12
CA GLY A 176 -5.70 -14.28 7.74
C GLY A 176 -6.79 -14.91 6.88
N GLY A 177 -7.11 -14.29 5.73
CA GLY A 177 -8.06 -14.79 4.75
C GLY A 177 -7.47 -15.70 3.68
N THR A 178 -8.34 -16.19 2.79
CA THR A 178 -7.89 -16.94 1.60
C THR A 178 -7.19 -16.01 0.60
N THR A 179 -6.19 -16.53 -0.10
CA THR A 179 -5.59 -15.84 -1.24
C THR A 179 -6.13 -16.43 -2.53
N VAL A 180 -6.56 -15.59 -3.46
CA VAL A 180 -7.05 -15.97 -4.78
C VAL A 180 -6.34 -15.14 -5.85
N THR A 181 -6.13 -15.72 -7.02
CA THR A 181 -5.64 -14.99 -8.20
C THR A 181 -6.76 -14.87 -9.21
N VAL A 182 -7.00 -13.65 -9.70
CA VAL A 182 -8.05 -13.33 -10.67
C VAL A 182 -7.41 -12.76 -11.93
N SER A 183 -7.80 -13.29 -13.08
CA SER A 183 -7.34 -12.84 -14.41
C SER A 183 -8.47 -12.37 -15.32
N THR A 184 -9.70 -12.31 -14.79
CA THR A 184 -10.87 -11.75 -15.48
C THR A 184 -11.58 -10.74 -14.59
N PHE A 185 -12.17 -9.73 -15.21
CA PHE A 185 -12.90 -8.70 -14.48
C PHE A 185 -14.14 -9.25 -13.75
N ALA A 186 -14.81 -10.25 -14.32
CA ALA A 186 -15.96 -10.89 -13.69
C ALA A 186 -15.58 -11.60 -12.38
N ASP A 187 -14.49 -12.36 -12.39
CA ASP A 187 -13.98 -13.03 -11.18
C ASP A 187 -13.47 -12.02 -10.16
N PHE A 188 -12.71 -11.00 -10.60
CA PHE A 188 -12.30 -9.90 -9.73
C PHE A 188 -13.48 -9.29 -8.97
N ARG A 189 -14.55 -8.92 -9.69
CA ARG A 189 -15.75 -8.37 -9.09
C ARG A 189 -16.37 -9.33 -8.07
N THR A 190 -16.52 -10.61 -8.43
CA THR A 190 -17.04 -11.63 -7.50
C THR A 190 -16.20 -11.76 -6.24
N GLN A 191 -14.87 -11.79 -6.36
CA GLN A 191 -13.99 -11.90 -5.19
C GLN A 191 -13.98 -10.63 -4.34
N ALA A 192 -14.01 -9.44 -4.95
CA ALA A 192 -14.04 -8.16 -4.23
C ALA A 192 -15.31 -8.01 -3.37
N GLN A 193 -16.44 -8.49 -3.89
CA GLN A 193 -17.74 -8.48 -3.21
C GLN A 193 -17.96 -9.65 -2.24
N SER A 194 -17.06 -10.63 -2.22
CA SER A 194 -17.24 -11.84 -1.40
C SER A 194 -17.07 -11.57 0.10
N ALA A 195 -17.84 -12.30 0.91
CA ALA A 195 -17.72 -12.21 2.36
C ALA A 195 -16.38 -12.74 2.90
N GLY A 196 -15.96 -12.23 4.05
CA GLY A 196 -14.78 -12.68 4.79
C GLY A 196 -13.47 -12.08 4.29
N ALA A 197 -12.41 -12.28 5.08
CA ALA A 197 -11.08 -11.77 4.73
C ALA A 197 -10.56 -12.45 3.46
N LYS A 198 -10.00 -11.67 2.53
CA LYS A 198 -9.44 -12.21 1.29
C LYS A 198 -8.33 -11.33 0.70
N THR A 199 -7.25 -11.98 0.29
CA THR A 199 -6.23 -11.37 -0.58
C THR A 199 -6.53 -11.75 -2.03
N ILE A 200 -6.73 -10.74 -2.87
CA ILE A 200 -7.10 -10.86 -4.29
C ILE A 200 -5.90 -10.38 -5.10
N LEU A 201 -5.19 -11.32 -5.70
CA LEU A 201 -4.09 -11.07 -6.62
C LEU A 201 -4.66 -10.83 -8.02
N VAL A 202 -4.55 -9.61 -8.51
CA VAL A 202 -4.98 -9.23 -9.86
C VAL A 202 -3.85 -9.54 -10.82
N ASP A 203 -4.06 -10.48 -11.73
CA ASP A 203 -3.10 -10.89 -12.75
C ASP A 203 -3.54 -10.41 -14.13
N GLY A 204 -2.87 -9.35 -14.61
CA GLY A 204 -3.17 -8.68 -15.86
C GLY A 204 -3.98 -7.39 -15.69
N MET A 205 -4.19 -6.70 -16.81
CA MET A 205 -5.02 -5.49 -16.87
C MET A 205 -6.48 -5.88 -17.09
N LEU A 206 -7.32 -5.72 -16.06
CA LEU A 206 -8.73 -6.09 -16.10
C LEU A 206 -9.58 -4.89 -16.53
N SER A 207 -10.25 -5.00 -17.67
CA SER A 207 -11.14 -3.97 -18.18
C SER A 207 -12.60 -4.30 -17.88
N GLY A 208 -13.31 -3.30 -17.36
CA GLY A 208 -14.69 -3.42 -16.91
C GLY A 208 -15.50 -2.15 -17.07
N THR A 209 -16.74 -2.18 -16.61
CA THR A 209 -17.65 -1.03 -16.55
C THR A 209 -18.43 -1.00 -15.25
N GLY A 210 -19.02 0.16 -14.93
CA GLY A 210 -19.83 0.36 -13.74
C GLY A 210 -19.00 0.47 -12.48
N THR A 211 -19.56 0.03 -11.36
CA THR A 211 -18.93 0.07 -10.03
C THR A 211 -18.64 -1.35 -9.56
N VAL A 212 -17.49 -1.54 -8.90
CA VAL A 212 -17.16 -2.75 -8.14
C VAL A 212 -17.20 -2.39 -6.68
N GLU A 213 -18.20 -2.93 -5.98
CA GLU A 213 -18.27 -2.83 -4.52
C GLU A 213 -17.18 -3.68 -3.87
N ILE A 214 -16.37 -3.07 -3.02
CA ILE A 214 -15.34 -3.75 -2.25
C ILE A 214 -15.89 -3.96 -0.84
N SER A 215 -16.12 -5.22 -0.49
CA SER A 215 -16.53 -5.58 0.88
C SER A 215 -15.37 -5.46 1.87
N ALA A 216 -15.67 -5.49 3.17
CA ALA A 216 -14.66 -5.38 4.21
C ALA A 216 -13.59 -6.50 4.16
N ASN A 217 -12.43 -6.22 4.77
CA ASN A 217 -11.30 -7.13 4.95
C ASN A 217 -10.72 -7.64 3.62
N LYS A 218 -10.34 -6.72 2.75
CA LYS A 218 -9.78 -7.04 1.43
C LYS A 218 -8.38 -6.49 1.26
N THR A 219 -7.51 -7.29 0.67
CA THR A 219 -6.29 -6.81 0.04
C THR A 219 -6.42 -7.06 -1.44
N ILE A 220 -6.52 -6.02 -2.25
CA ILE A 220 -6.53 -6.12 -3.71
C ILE A 220 -5.15 -5.68 -4.18
N ARG A 221 -4.41 -6.61 -4.77
CA ARG A 221 -3.00 -6.38 -5.12
C ARG A 221 -2.69 -6.81 -6.55
N GLY A 222 -2.07 -5.92 -7.33
CA GLY A 222 -1.56 -6.29 -8.66
C GLY A 222 -0.38 -7.27 -8.60
N VAL A 223 -0.36 -8.24 -9.51
CA VAL A 223 0.79 -9.14 -9.74
C VAL A 223 1.74 -8.48 -10.74
N GLY A 224 3.02 -8.38 -10.39
CA GLY A 224 4.03 -7.73 -11.23
C GLY A 224 3.75 -6.24 -11.46
N SER A 225 4.32 -5.68 -12.53
CA SER A 225 4.27 -4.23 -12.81
C SER A 225 3.15 -3.81 -13.76
N THR A 226 2.47 -4.76 -14.41
CA THR A 226 1.51 -4.48 -15.50
C THR A 226 0.05 -4.74 -15.11
N SER A 227 -0.18 -5.29 -13.93
CA SER A 227 -1.54 -5.62 -13.47
C SER A 227 -2.30 -4.38 -13.05
N GLY A 228 -3.62 -4.41 -13.23
CA GLY A 228 -4.41 -3.19 -13.10
C GLY A 228 -5.88 -3.36 -13.38
N ILE A 229 -6.61 -2.26 -13.24
CA ILE A 229 -8.06 -2.17 -13.41
C ILE A 229 -8.38 -0.92 -14.24
N SER A 230 -9.31 -1.05 -15.18
CA SER A 230 -9.70 0.04 -16.08
C SER A 230 -11.20 0.08 -16.32
N GLY A 231 -11.76 1.29 -16.42
CA GLY A 231 -13.14 1.53 -16.85
C GLY A 231 -14.21 1.36 -15.77
N THR A 232 -13.83 1.17 -14.50
CA THR A 232 -14.75 0.96 -13.38
C THR A 232 -14.36 1.78 -12.16
N THR A 233 -15.33 2.08 -11.29
CA THR A 233 -15.09 2.65 -9.95
C THR A 233 -14.83 1.53 -8.97
N LEU A 234 -13.79 1.65 -8.16
CA LEU A 234 -13.58 0.84 -6.97
C LEU A 234 -14.25 1.55 -5.79
N ASN A 235 -15.38 1.03 -5.32
CA ASN A 235 -16.17 1.67 -4.29
C ASN A 235 -15.98 0.98 -2.93
N ILE A 236 -15.67 1.75 -1.90
CA ILE A 236 -15.54 1.31 -0.52
C ILE A 236 -16.45 2.20 0.32
N GLU A 237 -17.67 1.73 0.59
CA GLU A 237 -18.70 2.53 1.25
C GLU A 237 -19.26 1.89 2.53
N ASP A 238 -19.71 2.71 3.48
CA ASP A 238 -20.52 2.34 4.63
C ASP A 238 -19.94 1.22 5.54
N MET A 239 -18.62 1.22 5.74
CA MET A 239 -17.92 0.21 6.55
C MET A 239 -16.90 0.83 7.52
N ARG A 240 -17.15 0.72 8.83
CA ARG A 240 -16.31 1.32 9.87
C ARG A 240 -15.96 0.30 10.97
N PRO A 241 -14.90 -0.54 10.81
CA PRO A 241 -13.88 -0.49 9.77
C PRO A 241 -14.25 -1.22 8.47
N ALA A 242 -13.77 -0.70 7.35
CA ALA A 242 -13.68 -1.40 6.08
C ALA A 242 -12.47 -2.34 6.08
N ASN A 243 -11.34 -1.87 6.61
CA ASN A 243 -10.09 -2.63 6.64
C ASN A 243 -9.71 -3.12 5.23
N VAL A 244 -9.40 -2.18 4.33
CA VAL A 244 -9.12 -2.46 2.91
C VAL A 244 -7.73 -1.96 2.51
N ILE A 245 -7.01 -2.76 1.72
CA ILE A 245 -5.74 -2.39 1.10
C ILE A 245 -5.90 -2.48 -0.42
N ILE A 246 -5.59 -1.40 -1.15
CA ILE A 246 -5.48 -1.38 -2.60
C ILE A 246 -4.03 -1.10 -2.96
N GLN A 247 -3.36 -2.06 -3.60
CA GLN A 247 -1.92 -2.02 -3.75
C GLN A 247 -1.40 -2.47 -5.12
N ASN A 248 -0.35 -1.82 -5.63
CA ASN A 248 0.37 -2.27 -6.83
C ASN A 248 -0.43 -2.36 -8.12
N LEU A 249 -1.50 -1.58 -8.26
CA LEU A 249 -2.33 -1.61 -9.44
C LEU A 249 -2.01 -0.45 -10.36
N ASN A 250 -2.05 -0.72 -11.66
CA ASN A 250 -2.28 0.32 -12.65
C ASN A 250 -3.78 0.59 -12.72
N ILE A 251 -4.24 1.74 -12.23
CA ILE A 251 -5.66 2.10 -12.18
C ILE A 251 -5.89 3.20 -13.22
N ARG A 252 -6.85 2.95 -14.13
CA ARG A 252 -7.24 3.95 -15.13
C ARG A 252 -8.56 4.60 -14.74
N GLY A 253 -8.63 5.92 -14.91
CA GLY A 253 -9.82 6.72 -14.65
C GLY A 253 -11.06 6.16 -15.34
N LYS A 254 -12.22 6.33 -14.69
CA LYS A 254 -13.53 5.95 -15.21
C LYS A 254 -14.19 7.17 -15.84
N VAL A 255 -14.69 7.04 -17.07
CA VAL A 255 -15.45 8.12 -17.71
C VAL A 255 -16.68 8.47 -16.85
N GLY A 256 -16.86 9.76 -16.58
CA GLY A 256 -17.96 10.29 -15.78
C GLY A 256 -18.07 9.73 -14.36
N GLY A 257 -16.94 9.43 -13.70
CA GLY A 257 -16.95 9.13 -12.27
C GLY A 257 -15.56 8.82 -11.74
N ASP A 258 -15.50 8.50 -10.45
CA ASP A 258 -14.24 8.34 -9.76
C ASP A 258 -13.58 7.00 -10.06
N ALA A 259 -12.25 6.96 -10.03
CA ALA A 259 -11.53 5.69 -10.13
C ALA A 259 -11.59 4.91 -8.81
N ILE A 260 -11.40 5.59 -7.68
CA ILE A 260 -11.57 5.06 -6.33
C ILE A 260 -12.44 6.03 -5.54
N GLN A 261 -13.48 5.50 -4.89
CA GLN A 261 -14.40 6.25 -4.06
C GLN A 261 -14.45 5.61 -2.68
N ILE A 262 -14.29 6.42 -1.64
CA ILE A 262 -14.26 6.00 -0.24
C ILE A 262 -15.26 6.87 0.53
N GLU A 263 -16.37 6.29 0.95
CA GLU A 263 -17.47 7.03 1.60
C GLU A 263 -17.84 6.39 2.92
N ASN A 264 -17.90 7.15 4.02
CA ASN A 264 -18.33 6.64 5.32
C ASN A 264 -17.61 5.34 5.74
N ALA A 265 -16.35 5.22 5.33
CA ALA A 265 -15.55 4.02 5.49
C ALA A 265 -14.23 4.31 6.20
N THR A 266 -13.72 3.35 6.98
CA THR A 266 -12.50 3.56 7.77
C THR A 266 -11.46 2.45 7.65
N HIS A 267 -10.20 2.80 7.96
CA HIS A 267 -9.03 1.90 7.92
C HIS A 267 -8.74 1.41 6.50
N ILE A 268 -8.24 2.33 5.67
CA ILE A 268 -7.96 2.06 4.26
C ILE A 268 -6.54 2.50 3.90
N TRP A 269 -5.85 1.65 3.15
CA TRP A 269 -4.50 1.93 2.69
C TRP A 269 -4.40 1.80 1.16
N ILE A 270 -4.07 2.92 0.51
CA ILE A 270 -3.87 3.02 -0.93
C ILE A 270 -2.35 3.15 -1.18
N ASP A 271 -1.72 2.10 -1.70
CA ASP A 271 -0.27 1.98 -1.70
C ASP A 271 0.34 1.53 -3.03
N HIS A 272 1.42 2.17 -3.50
CA HIS A 272 2.15 1.75 -4.71
C HIS A 272 1.28 1.55 -5.97
N ASN A 273 0.21 2.31 -6.12
CA ASN A 273 -0.60 2.27 -7.34
C ASN A 273 -0.08 3.29 -8.34
N THR A 274 -0.19 2.98 -9.63
CA THR A 274 -0.05 3.96 -10.71
C THR A 274 -1.43 4.31 -11.24
N MET A 275 -1.85 5.55 -11.01
CA MET A 275 -3.18 6.06 -11.30
C MET A 275 -3.11 7.12 -12.40
N SER A 276 -3.94 6.99 -13.45
CA SER A 276 -3.91 7.95 -14.56
C SER A 276 -5.20 7.98 -15.38
N SER A 277 -5.48 9.10 -16.04
CA SER A 277 -6.38 9.14 -17.18
C SER A 277 -5.73 9.91 -18.35
N THR A 278 -6.20 11.10 -18.65
CA THR A 278 -5.67 12.05 -19.63
C THR A 278 -6.07 13.47 -19.21
N ILE A 279 -5.28 14.45 -19.66
CA ILE A 279 -5.54 15.88 -19.48
C ILE A 279 -5.97 16.57 -20.78
N GLU A 280 -6.05 15.80 -21.88
CA GLU A 280 -6.40 16.32 -23.22
C GLU A 280 -7.90 16.41 -23.44
N ASP A 281 -8.68 15.67 -22.65
CA ASP A 281 -10.13 15.75 -22.65
C ASP A 281 -10.62 16.87 -21.71
N ASP A 282 -11.90 17.20 -21.85
CA ASP A 282 -12.62 18.11 -20.97
C ASP A 282 -12.38 17.74 -19.48
N PRO A 283 -12.21 18.73 -18.57
CA PRO A 283 -11.97 18.48 -17.14
C PRO A 283 -12.99 17.56 -16.47
N ASP A 284 -14.23 17.51 -16.99
CA ASP A 284 -15.32 16.68 -16.46
C ASP A 284 -15.57 15.40 -17.27
N TYR A 285 -14.75 15.11 -18.29
CA TYR A 285 -14.82 13.82 -19.00
C TYR A 285 -14.52 12.64 -18.06
N TYR A 286 -13.56 12.83 -17.17
CA TYR A 286 -13.35 12.01 -15.97
C TYR A 286 -13.78 12.81 -14.73
N ASP A 287 -14.02 12.13 -13.61
CA ASP A 287 -14.23 12.83 -12.34
C ASP A 287 -12.96 12.80 -11.47
N GLY A 288 -13.04 12.32 -10.23
CA GLY A 288 -11.92 12.17 -9.31
C GLY A 288 -11.05 10.94 -9.61
N MET A 289 -9.77 10.98 -9.24
CA MET A 289 -8.98 9.75 -9.18
C MET A 289 -9.17 9.03 -7.83
N LEU A 290 -9.22 9.79 -6.74
CA LEU A 290 -9.38 9.26 -5.38
C LEU A 290 -10.20 10.21 -4.51
N ASP A 291 -11.46 9.88 -4.32
CA ASP A 291 -12.38 10.68 -3.52
C ASP A 291 -12.63 10.03 -2.16
N ILE A 292 -12.51 10.84 -1.11
CA ILE A 292 -12.61 10.45 0.31
C ILE A 292 -13.65 11.38 0.95
N THR A 293 -14.86 10.88 1.17
CA THR A 293 -16.02 11.70 1.47
C THR A 293 -16.85 11.10 2.62
N HIS A 294 -17.90 11.81 3.03
CA HIS A 294 -18.90 11.33 3.97
C HIS A 294 -18.31 10.73 5.26
N ALA A 295 -17.58 11.51 6.05
CA ALA A 295 -16.98 11.05 7.30
C ALA A 295 -16.06 9.81 7.20
N ALA A 296 -15.53 9.50 6.01
CA ALA A 296 -14.45 8.54 5.84
C ALA A 296 -13.25 8.91 6.73
N ASP A 297 -12.50 7.93 7.21
CA ASP A 297 -11.53 8.18 8.28
C ASP A 297 -10.42 7.13 8.40
N TYR A 298 -9.31 7.49 9.03
CA TYR A 298 -8.15 6.60 9.19
C TYR A 298 -7.61 6.05 7.86
N ILE A 299 -7.14 6.95 6.99
CA ILE A 299 -6.69 6.61 5.64
C ILE A 299 -5.22 6.99 5.45
N THR A 300 -4.46 6.11 4.79
CA THR A 300 -3.12 6.42 4.29
C THR A 300 -3.09 6.23 2.77
N VAL A 301 -2.54 7.21 2.08
CA VAL A 301 -2.25 7.21 0.63
C VAL A 301 -0.74 7.34 0.50
N SER A 302 -0.06 6.27 0.10
CA SER A 302 1.40 6.25 0.11
C SER A 302 2.03 5.64 -1.13
N TRP A 303 3.18 6.18 -1.54
CA TRP A 303 3.99 5.60 -2.62
C TRP A 303 3.24 5.40 -3.94
N ASN A 304 2.14 6.11 -4.16
CA ASN A 304 1.41 6.05 -5.42
C ASN A 304 2.02 7.03 -6.42
N VAL A 305 1.83 6.76 -7.71
CA VAL A 305 1.92 7.81 -8.73
C VAL A 305 0.52 8.15 -9.19
N ILE A 306 0.14 9.43 -9.16
CA ILE A 306 -1.05 9.93 -9.84
C ILE A 306 -0.61 10.92 -10.91
N ARG A 307 -0.96 10.65 -12.16
CA ARG A 307 -0.49 11.46 -13.29
C ARG A 307 -1.50 11.67 -14.38
N ASN A 308 -1.35 12.78 -15.11
CA ASN A 308 -2.20 13.16 -16.24
C ASN A 308 -3.69 13.09 -15.86
N HIS A 309 -4.10 13.89 -14.88
CA HIS A 309 -5.47 13.90 -14.40
C HIS A 309 -5.89 15.29 -13.92
N TRP A 310 -7.16 15.65 -14.14
CA TRP A 310 -7.68 16.96 -13.77
C TRP A 310 -7.97 17.07 -12.27
N LYS A 311 -8.90 16.25 -11.75
CA LYS A 311 -9.38 16.31 -10.36
C LYS A 311 -8.78 15.17 -9.54
N THR A 312 -7.65 15.41 -8.89
CA THR A 312 -6.80 14.32 -8.37
C THR A 312 -7.41 13.58 -7.18
N SER A 313 -7.48 14.21 -6.02
CA SER A 313 -7.98 13.61 -4.79
C SER A 313 -8.75 14.62 -3.95
N LEU A 314 -10.06 14.37 -3.82
CA LEU A 314 -10.95 15.18 -2.99
C LEU A 314 -11.10 14.56 -1.61
N VAL A 315 -10.99 15.37 -0.57
CA VAL A 315 -11.26 14.99 0.82
C VAL A 315 -12.34 15.93 1.36
N GLY A 316 -13.55 15.41 1.54
CA GLY A 316 -14.75 16.20 1.88
C GLY A 316 -15.37 16.87 0.64
N HIS A 317 -16.54 16.38 0.22
CA HIS A 317 -17.11 16.71 -1.08
C HIS A 317 -17.78 18.08 -1.17
N SER A 318 -18.38 18.57 -0.08
CA SER A 318 -19.24 19.77 -0.08
C SER A 318 -18.94 20.72 1.08
N ASP A 319 -18.94 22.02 0.81
CA ASP A 319 -18.79 23.09 1.83
C ASP A 319 -19.95 23.09 2.84
N SER A 320 -21.09 22.48 2.53
CA SER A 320 -22.24 22.37 3.43
C SER A 320 -22.25 21.08 4.28
N ASN A 321 -21.28 20.17 4.10
CA ASN A 321 -21.27 18.86 4.77
C ASN A 321 -20.52 18.84 6.12
N GLY A 322 -20.19 20.01 6.66
CA GLY A 322 -19.41 20.11 7.90
C GLY A 322 -20.07 19.47 9.13
N GLY A 323 -21.38 19.23 9.12
CA GLY A 323 -22.08 18.51 10.19
C GLY A 323 -21.72 17.02 10.27
N GLU A 324 -21.39 16.40 9.13
CA GLU A 324 -20.93 15.02 9.04
C GLU A 324 -19.40 14.94 9.10
N ASP A 325 -18.69 15.79 8.36
CA ASP A 325 -17.25 15.62 8.11
C ASP A 325 -16.34 16.11 9.26
N ARG A 326 -16.80 17.02 10.12
CA ARG A 326 -15.98 17.54 11.23
C ARG A 326 -15.70 16.45 12.27
N GLY A 327 -14.42 16.24 12.57
CA GLY A 327 -13.96 15.18 13.47
C GLY A 327 -13.61 13.86 12.75
N HIS A 328 -13.75 13.83 11.42
CA HIS A 328 -13.38 12.72 10.54
C HIS A 328 -12.33 13.17 9.51
N LEU A 329 -12.24 12.46 8.38
CA LEU A 329 -11.37 12.78 7.24
C LEU A 329 -9.89 12.88 7.64
N ARG A 330 -9.43 12.02 8.56
CA ARG A 330 -8.01 11.95 8.94
C ARG A 330 -7.26 11.11 7.91
N VAL A 331 -6.55 11.81 7.03
CA VAL A 331 -5.82 11.23 5.90
C VAL A 331 -4.33 11.55 5.99
N THR A 332 -3.49 10.58 5.66
CA THR A 332 -2.04 10.76 5.49
C THR A 332 -1.66 10.58 4.03
N TYR A 333 -0.96 11.54 3.45
CA TYR A 333 -0.35 11.42 2.13
C TYR A 333 1.17 11.43 2.28
N HIS A 334 1.84 10.35 1.88
CA HIS A 334 3.31 10.37 1.87
C HIS A 334 3.97 9.63 0.73
N HIS A 335 5.10 10.17 0.27
CA HIS A 335 5.91 9.57 -0.78
C HIS A 335 5.16 9.31 -2.10
N ASN A 336 4.06 10.03 -2.34
CA ASN A 336 3.36 9.97 -3.60
C ASN A 336 4.03 10.89 -4.62
N TRP A 337 3.93 10.52 -5.88
CA TRP A 337 4.29 11.36 -7.01
C TRP A 337 3.03 11.87 -7.70
N PHE A 338 2.85 13.18 -7.70
CA PHE A 338 1.82 13.87 -8.48
C PHE A 338 2.49 14.54 -9.68
N ASP A 339 2.27 14.01 -10.88
CA ASP A 339 2.92 14.47 -12.12
C ASP A 339 1.89 14.89 -13.16
N ARG A 340 1.95 16.15 -13.62
CA ARG A 340 1.01 16.68 -14.62
C ARG A 340 -0.45 16.51 -14.19
N THR A 341 -0.71 16.69 -12.91
CA THR A 341 -2.06 16.86 -12.37
C THR A 341 -2.48 18.32 -12.46
N PHE A 342 -3.78 18.59 -12.51
CA PHE A 342 -4.26 19.97 -12.61
C PHE A 342 -4.61 20.58 -11.24
N GLU A 343 -5.42 19.87 -10.45
CA GLU A 343 -5.85 20.32 -9.13
C GLU A 343 -6.07 19.16 -8.13
N ARG A 344 -6.28 19.52 -6.86
CA ARG A 344 -6.74 18.65 -5.76
C ARG A 344 -5.76 17.55 -5.37
N SER A 345 -4.49 17.85 -5.09
CA SER A 345 -3.46 16.88 -4.72
C SER A 345 -2.93 16.97 -3.27
N PRO A 346 -3.76 16.94 -2.21
CA PRO A 346 -5.23 16.84 -2.17
C PRO A 346 -5.93 18.21 -2.03
N ARG A 347 -7.24 18.26 -2.30
CA ARG A 347 -8.15 19.33 -1.83
C ARG A 347 -8.92 18.82 -0.63
N VAL A 348 -8.79 19.49 0.51
CA VAL A 348 -9.33 19.02 1.80
C VAL A 348 -10.29 20.03 2.40
N ARG A 349 -11.44 19.53 2.88
CA ARG A 349 -12.40 20.25 3.70
C ARG A 349 -12.58 19.56 5.05
N PHE A 350 -12.73 20.35 6.12
CA PHE A 350 -13.03 19.95 7.51
C PHE A 350 -12.06 19.00 8.23
N GLY A 351 -11.32 18.14 7.53
CA GLY A 351 -10.47 17.12 8.12
C GLY A 351 -9.35 17.73 8.98
N GLU A 352 -9.15 17.17 10.18
CA GLU A 352 -8.06 17.55 11.07
C GLU A 352 -7.59 16.37 11.94
N THR A 353 -6.30 16.06 12.02
CA THR A 353 -5.18 16.64 11.24
C THR A 353 -4.94 15.82 9.98
N VAL A 354 -4.92 16.46 8.81
CA VAL A 354 -4.42 15.83 7.58
C VAL A 354 -2.92 16.05 7.48
N HIS A 355 -2.17 14.99 7.18
CA HIS A 355 -0.71 15.02 7.16
C HIS A 355 -0.20 14.73 5.75
N VAL A 356 0.52 15.69 5.17
CA VAL A 356 1.04 15.62 3.81
C VAL A 356 2.54 15.78 3.87
N PHE A 357 3.30 14.68 3.76
CA PHE A 357 4.76 14.74 3.90
C PHE A 357 5.52 13.94 2.86
N ASN A 358 6.72 14.40 2.49
CA ASN A 358 7.62 13.69 1.58
C ASN A 358 7.00 13.31 0.23
N ASN A 359 6.00 14.06 -0.25
CA ASN A 359 5.45 13.86 -1.60
C ASN A 359 6.24 14.69 -2.62
N TYR A 360 6.24 14.24 -3.87
CA TYR A 360 6.82 14.95 -4.99
C TYR A 360 5.72 15.43 -5.94
N TYR A 361 5.63 16.74 -6.12
CA TYR A 361 4.70 17.42 -7.02
C TYR A 361 5.49 17.99 -8.19
N THR A 362 5.14 17.62 -9.41
CA THR A 362 5.80 18.16 -10.59
C THR A 362 4.83 18.44 -11.74
N ASN A 363 5.09 19.55 -12.46
CA ASN A 363 4.32 19.96 -13.64
C ASN A 363 2.83 20.20 -13.37
N VAL A 364 2.48 20.69 -12.19
CA VAL A 364 1.12 21.11 -11.83
C VAL A 364 0.94 22.57 -12.25
N ASN A 365 1.01 22.83 -13.56
CA ASN A 365 1.10 24.18 -14.13
C ASN A 365 0.46 24.24 -15.53
N ASN A 366 -0.66 23.55 -15.71
CA ASN A 366 -1.34 23.46 -17.00
C ASN A 366 -1.94 24.81 -17.41
N ASN A 367 -2.49 25.57 -16.47
CA ASN A 367 -2.95 26.94 -16.70
C ASN A 367 -2.86 27.81 -15.41
N ALA A 368 -3.48 28.99 -15.45
CA ALA A 368 -3.42 29.96 -14.36
C ALA A 368 -4.03 29.48 -13.03
N ASP A 369 -4.95 28.50 -13.08
CA ASP A 369 -5.76 28.01 -11.96
C ASP A 369 -5.22 26.71 -11.37
N SER A 370 -4.18 26.11 -11.95
CA SER A 370 -3.59 24.87 -11.43
C SER A 370 -3.03 25.06 -10.00
N TYR A 371 -3.21 24.06 -9.15
CA TYR A 371 -2.64 24.04 -7.80
C TYR A 371 -2.41 22.61 -7.30
N ALA A 372 -1.46 22.42 -6.38
CA ALA A 372 -1.24 21.13 -5.75
C ALA A 372 -2.18 20.90 -4.57
N ILE A 373 -1.96 21.56 -3.42
CA ILE A 373 -2.68 21.28 -2.18
C ILE A 373 -3.70 22.39 -1.89
N ALA A 374 -4.86 22.07 -1.31
CA ALA A 374 -5.76 23.07 -0.75
C ALA A 374 -6.28 22.63 0.63
N SER A 375 -6.09 23.47 1.64
CA SER A 375 -6.73 23.38 2.95
C SER A 375 -7.88 24.38 3.02
N LEU A 376 -9.11 23.89 3.14
CA LEU A 376 -10.34 24.68 3.02
C LEU A 376 -11.33 24.34 4.14
N MET A 377 -12.32 25.19 4.35
CA MET A 377 -13.42 24.98 5.30
C MET A 377 -12.94 24.59 6.71
N ASP A 378 -11.92 25.30 7.21
CA ASP A 378 -11.28 25.05 8.52
C ASP A 378 -10.60 23.66 8.66
N ALA A 379 -10.30 22.96 7.55
CA ALA A 379 -9.41 21.80 7.57
C ALA A 379 -8.03 22.16 8.17
N GLY A 380 -7.38 21.22 8.86
CA GLY A 380 -6.07 21.42 9.48
C GLY A 380 -5.01 20.54 8.82
N LEU A 381 -4.11 21.13 8.04
CA LEU A 381 -3.07 20.40 7.30
C LEU A 381 -1.65 20.70 7.81
N LEU A 382 -0.90 19.64 8.16
CA LEU A 382 0.56 19.70 8.26
C LEU A 382 1.17 19.30 6.92
N VAL A 383 1.82 20.25 6.24
CA VAL A 383 2.49 20.05 4.95
C VAL A 383 4.00 20.15 5.17
N GLU A 384 4.70 19.02 5.24
CA GLU A 384 6.13 19.01 5.58
C GLU A 384 7.04 18.22 4.64
N ARG A 385 8.22 18.76 4.33
CA ARG A 385 9.25 18.11 3.52
C ARG A 385 8.76 17.58 2.18
N ASN A 386 7.78 18.24 1.56
CA ASN A 386 7.37 17.95 0.19
C ASN A 386 8.25 18.71 -0.81
N VAL A 387 8.39 18.17 -2.01
CA VAL A 387 9.12 18.79 -3.11
C VAL A 387 8.11 19.24 -4.18
N PHE A 388 8.14 20.51 -4.54
CA PHE A 388 7.33 21.11 -5.59
C PHE A 388 8.26 21.63 -6.69
N GLU A 389 8.07 21.15 -7.92
CA GLU A 389 8.84 21.57 -9.10
C GLU A 389 7.91 21.93 -10.26
N ASN A 390 7.96 23.17 -10.76
CA ASN A 390 7.04 23.64 -11.80
C ASN A 390 5.57 23.48 -11.39
N VAL A 391 5.21 24.03 -10.22
CA VAL A 391 3.86 23.99 -9.65
C VAL A 391 3.30 25.41 -9.56
N ARG A 392 2.19 25.69 -10.24
CA ARG A 392 1.59 27.03 -10.33
C ARG A 392 1.29 27.64 -8.96
N GLN A 393 0.64 26.89 -8.09
CA GLN A 393 0.41 27.21 -6.68
C GLN A 393 0.64 25.95 -5.85
N ALA A 394 1.58 25.98 -4.90
CA ALA A 394 1.86 24.80 -4.08
C ALA A 394 0.73 24.52 -3.08
N CYS A 395 0.26 25.53 -2.35
CA CYS A 395 -0.85 25.35 -1.41
C CYS A 395 -1.79 26.57 -1.33
N TRP A 396 -3.09 26.32 -1.36
CA TRP A 396 -4.12 27.27 -0.92
C TRP A 396 -4.48 27.03 0.55
N SER A 397 -4.65 28.11 1.32
CA SER A 397 -5.14 28.03 2.70
C SER A 397 -5.77 29.34 3.16
N ALA A 398 -4.97 30.38 3.40
CA ALA A 398 -5.42 31.63 4.04
C ALA A 398 -6.45 32.38 3.19
N SER A 399 -6.35 32.26 1.87
CA SER A 399 -7.25 32.94 0.93
C SER A 399 -8.49 32.12 0.57
N GLY A 400 -8.61 30.87 1.05
CA GLY A 400 -9.60 29.93 0.52
C GLY A 400 -9.31 29.55 -0.93
N TYR A 401 -10.29 28.95 -1.61
CA TYR A 401 -10.22 28.66 -3.05
C TYR A 401 -11.63 28.50 -3.63
N ALA A 402 -11.89 29.16 -4.75
CA ALA A 402 -13.23 29.28 -5.34
C ALA A 402 -14.25 29.75 -4.26
N ASP A 403 -15.36 29.04 -4.11
CA ASP A 403 -16.40 29.37 -3.10
C ASP A 403 -16.08 28.83 -1.70
N SER A 404 -15.01 28.05 -1.54
CA SER A 404 -14.67 27.42 -0.26
C SER A 404 -13.86 28.37 0.63
N ASP A 405 -14.34 28.57 1.85
CA ASP A 405 -13.68 29.39 2.88
C ASP A 405 -12.28 28.88 3.24
N PRO A 406 -11.42 29.74 3.81
CA PRO A 406 -10.08 29.37 4.26
C PRO A 406 -10.02 28.15 5.19
N GLY A 407 -8.96 27.35 5.03
CA GLY A 407 -8.53 26.34 6.00
C GLY A 407 -7.30 26.78 6.79
N ARG A 408 -6.76 25.87 7.60
CA ARG A 408 -5.52 26.02 8.36
C ARG A 408 -4.42 25.13 7.77
N LEU A 409 -3.22 25.67 7.65
CA LEU A 409 -2.08 24.99 7.08
C LEU A 409 -0.80 25.43 7.77
N VAL A 410 -0.03 24.46 8.25
CA VAL A 410 1.35 24.65 8.72
C VAL A 410 2.30 24.02 7.71
N ALA A 411 3.18 24.83 7.13
CA ALA A 411 4.22 24.37 6.21
C ALA A 411 5.57 24.23 6.94
N ARG A 412 6.30 23.12 6.72
CA ARG A 412 7.64 22.91 7.29
C ARG A 412 8.60 22.32 6.27
N ASP A 413 9.78 22.92 6.10
CA ASP A 413 10.88 22.33 5.31
C ASP A 413 10.51 21.86 3.89
N ASN A 414 9.52 22.47 3.23
CA ASN A 414 9.16 22.14 1.85
C ASN A 414 10.16 22.77 0.87
N SER A 415 10.48 22.07 -0.22
CA SER A 415 11.31 22.58 -1.30
C SER A 415 10.45 23.06 -2.46
N LEU A 416 10.61 24.31 -2.88
CA LEU A 416 9.86 24.91 -3.98
C LEU A 416 10.85 25.38 -5.05
N THR A 417 10.79 24.77 -6.24
CA THR A 417 11.58 25.16 -7.42
C THR A 417 10.61 25.55 -8.54
N ASP A 418 10.76 26.75 -9.10
CA ASP A 418 9.86 27.28 -10.14
C ASP A 418 8.37 27.11 -9.79
N SER A 419 8.04 27.32 -8.52
CA SER A 419 6.72 27.02 -7.97
C SER A 419 6.14 28.19 -7.19
N GLY A 420 4.82 28.35 -7.26
CA GLY A 420 4.06 29.29 -6.43
C GLY A 420 4.07 28.90 -4.95
N PRO A 421 3.70 29.81 -4.06
CA PRO A 421 3.87 29.63 -2.63
C PRO A 421 2.95 28.55 -2.05
N CYS A 422 3.27 28.16 -0.81
CA CYS A 422 2.36 27.44 0.06
C CYS A 422 1.80 28.44 1.08
N GLU A 423 0.51 28.77 0.99
CA GLU A 423 -0.13 29.64 1.97
C GLU A 423 -0.20 28.94 3.33
N VAL A 424 0.15 29.67 4.38
CA VAL A 424 0.06 29.20 5.77
C VAL A 424 -1.04 29.97 6.51
N ASN A 425 -1.76 29.28 7.38
CA ASN A 425 -2.82 29.90 8.18
C ASN A 425 -3.05 29.13 9.48
N GLY A 426 -3.25 29.85 10.58
CA GLY A 426 -3.64 29.27 11.87
C GLY A 426 -2.62 28.28 12.46
N THR A 427 -3.16 27.32 13.21
CA THR A 427 -2.42 26.20 13.81
C THR A 427 -3.07 24.89 13.43
N VAL A 428 -2.38 23.77 13.59
CA VAL A 428 -2.90 22.44 13.28
C VAL A 428 -2.59 21.52 14.46
N ALA A 429 -3.52 20.62 14.80
CA ALA A 429 -3.29 19.66 15.87
C ALA A 429 -2.04 18.78 15.60
N PRO A 430 -1.37 18.29 16.66
CA PRO A 430 -0.15 17.51 16.50
C PRO A 430 -0.44 16.14 15.86
N ILE A 431 0.53 15.63 15.10
CA ILE A 431 0.49 14.26 14.56
C ILE A 431 0.59 13.25 15.70
N PRO A 432 -0.40 12.36 15.90
CA PRO A 432 -0.43 11.48 17.08
C PRO A 432 0.39 10.19 16.92
N TYR A 433 0.88 9.92 15.71
CA TYR A 433 1.63 8.70 15.40
C TYR A 433 3.11 8.99 15.19
N SER A 434 3.94 7.96 15.42
CA SER A 434 5.36 8.01 15.11
C SER A 434 5.57 7.92 13.59
N TYR A 435 6.48 8.74 13.08
CA TYR A 435 6.94 8.70 11.69
C TYR A 435 8.37 9.23 11.64
N THR A 436 9.07 8.90 10.56
CA THR A 436 10.34 9.54 10.21
C THR A 436 10.14 10.14 8.83
N ALA A 437 10.22 11.47 8.73
CA ALA A 437 10.23 12.15 7.46
C ALA A 437 11.67 12.14 6.92
N ASP A 438 11.87 11.67 5.68
CA ASP A 438 13.17 11.78 5.02
C ASP A 438 13.56 13.26 4.84
N ASP A 439 14.85 13.48 4.66
CA ASP A 439 15.37 14.78 4.26
C ASP A 439 14.75 15.20 2.91
N VAL A 440 14.26 16.45 2.84
CA VAL A 440 13.57 16.98 1.65
C VAL A 440 14.42 16.88 0.38
N SER A 441 15.75 16.93 0.50
CA SER A 441 16.67 16.78 -0.65
C SER A 441 16.66 15.39 -1.27
N THR A 442 16.26 14.36 -0.52
CA THR A 442 16.20 12.97 -1.00
C THR A 442 14.84 12.59 -1.56
N VAL A 443 13.78 13.31 -1.20
CA VAL A 443 12.38 12.98 -1.51
C VAL A 443 12.15 12.75 -3.01
N LYS A 444 12.62 13.65 -3.87
CA LYS A 444 12.48 13.46 -5.33
C LYS A 444 13.08 12.14 -5.79
N SER A 445 14.30 11.81 -5.32
CA SER A 445 14.99 10.59 -5.73
C SER A 445 14.35 9.32 -5.16
N SER A 446 13.88 9.34 -3.90
CA SER A 446 13.24 8.19 -3.29
C SER A 446 11.86 7.94 -3.93
N VAL A 447 11.05 8.99 -4.07
CA VAL A 447 9.71 8.90 -4.66
C VAL A 447 9.78 8.45 -6.12
N THR A 448 10.63 9.05 -6.96
CA THR A 448 10.71 8.64 -8.39
C THR A 448 11.25 7.21 -8.58
N ALA A 449 12.06 6.71 -7.64
CA ALA A 449 12.57 5.34 -7.69
C ALA A 449 11.57 4.30 -7.16
N GLY A 450 10.81 4.65 -6.11
CA GLY A 450 10.00 3.71 -5.34
C GLY A 450 8.49 3.83 -5.52
N SER A 451 7.95 4.91 -6.08
CA SER A 451 6.48 5.04 -6.20
C SER A 451 5.90 4.33 -7.43
N GLY A 452 4.67 3.85 -7.28
CA GLY A 452 3.83 3.31 -8.35
C GLY A 452 3.88 1.79 -8.49
N ALA A 453 3.04 1.29 -9.39
CA ALA A 453 2.92 -0.14 -9.66
C ALA A 453 4.25 -0.73 -10.19
N GLY A 454 4.58 -1.94 -9.73
CA GLY A 454 5.82 -2.64 -10.02
C GLY A 454 7.02 -2.18 -9.21
N LYS A 455 6.83 -1.23 -8.28
CA LYS A 455 7.85 -0.76 -7.32
C LYS A 455 7.62 -1.22 -5.91
N LEU A 456 6.57 -2.04 -5.79
CA LEU A 456 6.27 -2.79 -4.62
C LEU A 456 7.49 -3.47 -4.08
#